data_AF-A0A3C0T5T4-F1
#
_entry.id   AF-A0A3C0T5T4-F1
#
_cell.length_a   1.000
_cell.length_b   1.000
_cell.length_c   1.000
_cell.angle_alpha   90.00
_cell.angle_beta   90.00
_cell.angle_gamma   90.00
#
_symmetry.space_group_name_H-M   'P 1'
#
loop_
_entity.id
_entity.type
_entity.pdbx_description
1 polymer ?
#
loop_
_entity_poly.entity_id
_entity_poly.type
_entity_poly.pdbx_seq_one_letter_code
_entity_poly.pdbx_strand_id
1 'polypeptide(L)' 'MHYWYGRDEIGEIRPYNDAILEPGMVLSIEPMISIEGVGGFKHADMFIVHEDGVEQLTNFDNGVIVIEP' A
#
# COMPACT_ATOMS: atom_id res chain seq x y z
N MET A 1 -23.51 4.38 -1.92
CA MET A 1 -22.12 4.87 -1.97
C MET A 1 -21.45 4.46 -0.69
N HIS A 2 -20.71 3.36 -0.73
CA HIS A 2 -19.88 2.91 0.38
C HIS A 2 -18.63 3.79 0.35
N TYR A 3 -18.44 4.61 1.39
CA TYR A 3 -17.30 5.49 1.44
C TYR A 3 -16.11 4.74 2.04
N TRP A 4 -15.11 4.46 1.22
CA TRP A 4 -13.88 3.78 1.61
C TRP A 4 -12.89 4.79 2.19
N TYR A 5 -12.73 4.84 3.51
CA TYR A 5 -11.90 5.85 4.19
C TYR A 5 -10.56 5.35 4.74
N GLY A 6 -10.13 4.12 4.39
CA GLY A 6 -8.86 3.51 4.82
C GLY A 6 -9.03 2.00 5.02
N ARG A 7 -8.20 1.15 4.40
CA ARG A 7 -8.76 0.58 3.17
C ARG A 7 -8.62 -0.90 2.84
N ASP A 8 -8.18 -1.67 3.79
CA ASP A 8 -8.03 -3.10 3.60
C ASP A 8 -9.19 -3.82 4.30
N GLU A 9 -10.34 -3.88 3.66
CA GLU A 9 -11.16 -5.10 3.54
C GLU A 9 -11.80 -4.93 2.19
N ILE A 10 -12.04 -5.98 1.39
CA ILE A 10 -12.83 -5.77 0.16
C ILE A 10 -12.24 -4.58 -0.64
N GLY A 11 -10.87 -4.60 -0.63
CA GLY A 11 -9.85 -3.55 -0.80
C GLY A 11 -8.39 -3.95 -0.41
N GLU A 12 -8.13 -5.07 0.30
CA GLU A 12 -6.77 -5.53 0.72
C GLU A 12 -6.04 -6.49 -0.23
N ILE A 13 -4.70 -6.48 -0.20
CA ILE A 13 -3.83 -7.46 -0.88
C ILE A 13 -3.36 -8.56 0.07
N ARG A 14 -4.05 -9.71 0.06
CA ARG A 14 -3.76 -10.89 0.92
C ARG A 14 -3.92 -12.20 0.15
N PRO A 15 -3.16 -13.26 0.48
CA PRO A 15 -3.26 -14.56 -0.22
C PRO A 15 -4.61 -15.27 -0.10
N TYR A 16 -5.43 -14.88 0.88
CA TYR A 16 -6.75 -15.46 1.14
C TYR A 16 -7.91 -14.60 0.62
N ASN A 17 -7.64 -13.41 0.06
CA ASN A 17 -8.68 -12.48 -0.37
C ASN A 17 -8.92 -12.59 -1.88
N ASP A 18 -10.09 -13.08 -2.27
CA ASP A 18 -10.50 -13.25 -3.68
C ASP A 18 -11.38 -12.10 -4.21
N ALA A 19 -11.53 -10.99 -3.47
CA ALA A 19 -12.34 -9.84 -3.90
C ALA A 19 -11.74 -9.15 -5.14
N ILE A 20 -12.60 -8.71 -6.07
CA ILE A 20 -12.20 -7.92 -7.23
C ILE A 20 -12.08 -6.44 -6.82
N LEU A 21 -10.99 -5.79 -7.20
CA LEU A 21 -10.83 -4.35 -7.01
C LEU A 21 -11.76 -3.57 -7.94
N GLU A 22 -12.47 -2.58 -7.39
CA GLU A 22 -13.40 -1.73 -8.13
C GLU A 22 -12.91 -0.28 -8.20
N PRO A 23 -13.31 0.48 -9.24
CA PRO A 23 -12.99 1.90 -9.34
C PRO A 23 -13.43 2.69 -8.11
N GLY A 24 -12.57 3.62 -7.68
CA GLY A 24 -12.78 4.38 -6.47
C GLY A 24 -12.45 3.62 -5.19
N MET A 25 -11.82 2.44 -5.25
CA MET A 25 -11.02 1.88 -4.15
C MET A 25 -9.65 2.57 -4.08
N VAL A 26 -9.04 2.58 -2.90
CA VAL A 26 -7.69 3.06 -2.61
C VAL A 26 -7.15 1.99 -1.67
N LEU A 27 -5.86 1.76 -1.65
CA LEU A 27 -5.27 0.73 -0.82
C LEU A 27 -3.82 1.10 -0.56
N SER A 28 -3.22 0.47 0.45
CA SER A 28 -1.78 0.46 0.63
C SER A 28 -1.18 -0.75 -0.09
N ILE A 29 0.00 -0.56 -0.68
CA ILE A 29 0.89 -1.67 -1.05
C ILE A 29 2.14 -1.53 -0.19
N GLU A 30 2.30 -2.46 0.76
CA GLU A 30 3.25 -2.29 1.86
C GLU A 30 4.11 -3.54 2.18
N PRO A 31 4.94 -4.04 1.24
CA PRO A 31 5.80 -5.18 1.51
C PRO A 31 6.83 -4.89 2.61
N MET A 32 7.07 -5.89 3.46
CA MET A 32 7.99 -5.79 4.60
C MET A 32 8.92 -7.01 4.66
N ILE A 33 10.18 -6.76 5.06
CA ILE A 33 11.12 -7.78 5.53
C ILE A 33 11.57 -7.44 6.96
N SER A 34 11.72 -8.46 7.80
CA SER A 34 12.23 -8.34 9.16
C SER A 34 13.20 -9.46 9.46
N ILE A 35 14.34 -9.12 10.07
CA ILE A 35 15.36 -10.05 10.52
C ILE A 35 15.59 -9.80 12.02
N GLU A 36 15.37 -10.84 12.82
CA GLU A 36 15.58 -10.79 14.26
C GLU A 36 17.01 -10.37 14.60
N GLY A 37 17.14 -9.40 15.53
CA GLY A 37 18.43 -8.86 15.95
C GLY A 37 19.10 -7.88 14.97
N VAL A 38 18.55 -7.67 13.77
CA VAL A 38 19.09 -6.71 12.77
C VAL A 38 18.12 -5.54 12.57
N GLY A 39 16.82 -5.82 12.44
CA GLY A 39 15.79 -4.82 12.19
C GLY A 39 14.84 -5.21 11.06
N GLY A 40 14.06 -4.25 10.58
CA GLY A 40 13.12 -4.45 9.48
C GLY A 40 12.98 -3.24 8.58
N PHE A 41 12.51 -3.48 7.37
CA PHE A 41 12.24 -2.46 6.36
C PHE A 41 10.85 -2.70 5.77
N LYS A 42 10.07 -1.63 5.66
CA LYS A 42 8.77 -1.62 4.98
C LYS A 42 8.74 -0.43 4.03
N HIS A 43 8.46 -0.70 2.76
CA HIS A 43 8.12 0.34 1.79
C HIS A 43 6.60 0.39 1.70
N ALA A 44 5.98 1.56 1.78
CA ALA A 44 4.52 1.67 1.76
C ALA A 44 4.07 2.86 0.91
N ASP A 45 3.24 2.58 -0.09
CA ASP A 45 2.61 3.58 -0.95
C ASP A 45 1.09 3.40 -0.98
N MET A 46 0.37 4.50 -1.24
CA MET A 46 -1.08 4.52 -1.40
C MET A 46 -1.45 4.63 -2.88
N PHE A 47 -2.44 3.85 -3.31
CA PHE A 47 -2.91 3.81 -4.70
C PHE A 47 -4.42 3.96 -4.78
N ILE A 48 -4.95 4.69 -5.77
CA ILE A 48 -6.38 4.71 -6.14
C ILE A 48 -6.61 3.84 -7.39
N VAL A 49 -7.71 3.08 -7.42
CA VAL A 49 -8.14 2.27 -8.57
C VAL A 49 -9.10 3.10 -9.43
N HIS A 50 -8.86 3.10 -10.74
CA HIS A 50 -9.69 3.74 -11.77
C HIS A 50 -10.35 2.68 -12.67
N GLU A 51 -11.20 3.08 -13.61
CA GLU A 51 -11.86 2.15 -14.54
C GLU A 51 -10.88 1.38 -15.45
N ASP A 52 -9.73 1.98 -15.78
CA ASP A 52 -8.75 1.47 -16.74
C ASP A 52 -7.33 1.30 -16.16
N GLY A 53 -7.16 1.48 -14.84
CA GLY A 53 -5.84 1.36 -14.22
C GLY A 53 -5.77 1.74 -12.75
N VAL A 54 -4.57 2.13 -12.31
CA VAL A 54 -4.28 2.56 -10.94
C VAL A 54 -3.40 3.81 -10.94
N GLU A 55 -3.55 4.66 -9.94
CA GLU A 55 -2.74 5.87 -9.74
C GLU A 55 -2.11 5.86 -8.34
N GLN A 56 -0.82 6.17 -8.28
CA GLN A 56 -0.06 6.31 -7.03
C GLN A 56 -0.26 7.70 -6.43
N LEU A 57 -0.70 7.76 -5.17
CA LEU A 57 -1.02 8.99 -4.46
C LEU A 57 0.16 9.52 -3.62
N THR A 58 1.08 8.66 -3.21
CA THR A 58 2.26 9.01 -2.41
C THR A 58 3.50 9.01 -3.28
N ASN A 59 4.26 10.11 -3.30
CA ASN A 59 5.43 10.28 -4.18
C ASN A 59 6.66 10.73 -3.39
N PHE A 60 6.95 10.02 -2.30
CA PHE A 60 8.17 10.28 -1.53
C PHE A 60 9.38 9.62 -2.20
N ASP A 61 10.59 10.10 -1.89
CA ASP A 61 11.80 9.48 -2.43
C ASP A 61 11.93 8.04 -1.93
N ASN A 62 12.16 7.12 -2.87
CA ASN A 62 12.32 5.68 -2.59
C ASN A 62 13.77 5.33 -2.21
N GLY A 63 14.67 6.31 -2.21
CA GLY A 63 16.05 6.15 -1.78
C GLY A 63 16.20 5.90 -0.27
N VAL A 64 17.38 5.44 0.13
CA VAL A 64 17.74 5.34 1.54
C VAL A 64 18.00 6.74 2.07
N ILE A 65 17.16 7.20 2.99
CA ILE A 65 17.40 8.43 3.74
C ILE A 65 18.20 8.10 4.98
N VAL A 66 19.41 8.64 5.04
CA VAL A 66 20.27 8.58 6.23
C VAL A 66 20.07 9.87 7.00
N ILE A 67 19.55 9.76 8.23
CA ILE A 67 19.46 10.90 9.15
C ILE A 67 20.70 10.85 10.02
N GLU A 68 21.64 11.78 9.79
CA GLU A 68 22.78 11.96 10.68
C GLU A 68 22.34 12.69 11.96
N PRO A 69 22.93 12.34 13.12
CA PRO A 69 22.60 12.96 14.41
C PRO A 69 22.98 14.44 14.51
#